data_AF-A0A2H0W418-F1
#
_entry.id   AF-A0A2H0W418-F1
#
_cell.length_a   1.000
_cell.length_b   1.000
_cell.length_c   1.000
_cell.angle_alpha   90.00
_cell.angle_beta   90.00
_cell.angle_gamma   90.00
#
_symmetry.space_group_name_H-M   'P 1'
#
loop_
_entity.id
_entity.type
_entity.pdbx_description
1 polymer ?
#
loop_
_entity_poly.entity_id
_entity_poly.type
_entity_poly.pdbx_seq_one_letter_code
_entity_poly.pdbx_strand_id
1 'polypeptide(L)'
;MKNSFESSMSKSTSEDIDTIVEYAEQESNEVLDQVIINIMNASYDQVRAINKAVLDRMKQLRDKDFSEVNNWTELYAAIASRGELEMAGEMLSDKEVVKIIDKIRSGDLPLKRITRTGGLRGKVEELLAD
;
A
#
# COMPACT_ATOMS: atom_id res chain seq x y z
N MET A 1 26.84 -70.71 12.29
CA MET A 1 25.67 -70.28 11.50
C MET A 1 24.85 -69.26 12.30
N LYS A 2 25.25 -67.99 12.33
CA LYS A 2 24.53 -66.93 13.09
C LYS A 2 24.23 -65.63 12.30
N ASN A 3 24.55 -65.55 10.99
CA ASN A 3 24.55 -64.26 10.27
C ASN A 3 23.35 -64.00 9.34
N SER A 4 22.34 -64.87 9.27
CA SER A 4 21.22 -64.68 8.32
C SER A 4 19.94 -64.09 8.93
N PHE A 5 19.78 -64.16 10.26
CA PHE A 5 18.55 -63.73 10.94
C PHE A 5 18.62 -62.27 11.42
N GLU A 6 19.79 -61.83 11.90
CA GLU A 6 20.01 -60.43 12.30
C GLU A 6 20.01 -59.48 11.09
N SER A 7 20.51 -59.92 9.93
CA SER A 7 20.53 -59.11 8.70
C SER A 7 19.15 -58.94 8.05
N SER A 8 18.22 -59.87 8.26
CA SER A 8 16.84 -59.78 7.74
C SER A 8 15.94 -58.95 8.67
N MET A 9 16.10 -59.06 9.99
CA MET A 9 15.40 -58.18 10.94
C MET A 9 15.85 -56.71 10.84
N SER A 10 17.16 -56.46 10.66
CA SER A 10 17.71 -55.10 10.52
C SER A 10 17.24 -54.37 9.26
N LYS A 11 16.97 -55.08 8.16
CA LYS A 11 16.44 -54.48 6.92
C LYS A 11 14.95 -54.17 7.02
N SER A 12 14.18 -55.09 7.58
CA SER A 12 12.73 -54.90 7.82
C SER A 12 12.45 -53.69 8.71
N THR A 13 13.24 -53.48 9.77
CA THR A 13 13.06 -52.32 10.66
C THR A 13 13.54 -51.00 10.05
N SER A 14 14.49 -51.03 9.12
CA SER A 14 14.95 -49.82 8.41
C SER A 14 13.90 -49.31 7.42
N GLU A 15 13.29 -50.22 6.64
CA GLU A 15 12.26 -49.88 5.65
C GLU A 15 10.98 -49.35 6.31
N ASP A 16 10.61 -49.89 7.48
CA ASP A 16 9.48 -49.40 8.27
C ASP A 16 9.71 -47.97 8.82
N ILE A 17 10.95 -47.64 9.20
CA ILE A 17 11.31 -46.30 9.69
C ILE A 17 11.28 -45.28 8.54
N ASP A 18 11.83 -45.62 7.38
CA ASP A 18 11.85 -44.72 6.22
C ASP A 18 10.42 -44.36 5.76
N THR A 19 9.51 -45.33 5.80
CA THR A 19 8.08 -45.12 5.49
C THR A 19 7.40 -44.19 6.50
N ILE A 20 7.71 -44.34 7.79
CA ILE A 20 7.18 -43.46 8.85
C ILE A 20 7.70 -42.03 8.69
N VAL A 21 8.98 -41.87 8.33
CA VAL A 21 9.59 -40.56 8.08
C VAL A 21 8.97 -39.88 6.87
N GLU A 22 8.80 -40.59 5.76
CA GLU A 22 8.17 -40.05 4.54
C GLU A 22 6.73 -39.59 4.82
N TYR A 23 5.96 -40.38 5.56
CA TYR A 23 4.59 -40.01 5.95
C TYR A 23 4.56 -38.77 6.85
N ALA A 24 5.46 -38.69 7.84
CA ALA A 24 5.56 -37.53 8.72
C ALA A 24 6.02 -36.25 7.99
N GLU A 25 6.91 -36.38 7.01
CA GLU A 25 7.34 -35.27 6.14
C GLU A 25 6.19 -34.79 5.24
N GLN A 26 5.41 -35.71 4.68
CA GLN A 26 4.24 -35.35 3.89
C GLN A 26 3.18 -34.60 4.71
N GLU A 27 2.82 -35.10 5.89
CA GLU A 27 1.88 -34.40 6.78
C GLU A 27 2.41 -33.02 7.20
N SER A 28 3.71 -32.91 7.48
CA SER A 28 4.36 -31.63 7.80
C SER A 28 4.29 -30.64 6.64
N ASN A 29 4.49 -31.10 5.40
CA ASN A 29 4.40 -30.26 4.20
C ASN A 29 2.97 -29.79 3.93
N GLU A 30 1.97 -30.66 4.10
CA GLU A 30 0.56 -30.30 3.95
C GLU A 30 0.12 -29.22 4.97
N VAL A 31 0.59 -29.33 6.22
CA VAL A 31 0.35 -28.31 7.25
C VAL A 31 1.03 -26.99 6.89
N LEU A 32 2.28 -27.03 6.40
CA LEU A 32 3.00 -25.84 5.95
C LEU A 32 2.27 -25.12 4.80
N ASP A 33 1.80 -25.87 3.80
CA ASP A 33 1.04 -25.32 2.68
C ASP A 33 -0.24 -24.63 3.15
N GLN A 34 -0.98 -25.25 4.06
CA GLN A 34 -2.20 -24.65 4.62
C GLN A 34 -1.92 -23.37 5.40
N VAL A 35 -0.82 -23.35 6.16
CA VAL A 35 -0.38 -22.14 6.89
C VAL A 35 0.00 -21.03 5.91
N ILE A 36 0.75 -21.35 4.84
CA ILE A 36 1.13 -20.39 3.80
C ILE A 36 -0.11 -19.80 3.12
N ILE A 37 -1.10 -20.63 2.75
CA ILE A 37 -2.38 -20.17 2.17
C ILE A 37 -3.10 -19.22 3.12
N ASN A 38 -3.19 -19.56 4.40
CA ASN A 38 -3.86 -18.72 5.40
C ASN A 38 -3.15 -17.38 5.58
N ILE A 39 -1.81 -17.35 5.59
CA ILE A 39 -1.01 -16.13 5.66
C ILE A 39 -1.24 -15.27 4.41
N MET A 40 -1.23 -15.86 3.21
CA MET A 40 -1.44 -15.12 1.96
C MET A 40 -2.85 -14.51 1.91
N ASN A 41 -3.89 -15.26 2.30
CA ASN A 41 -5.26 -14.77 2.31
C ASN A 41 -5.44 -13.61 3.31
N ALA A 42 -4.90 -13.75 4.53
CA ALA A 42 -4.94 -12.68 5.52
C ALA A 42 -4.21 -11.41 5.02
N SER A 43 -3.08 -11.57 4.35
CA SER A 43 -2.34 -10.46 3.74
C SER A 43 -3.15 -9.79 2.62
N TYR A 44 -3.81 -10.57 1.77
CA TYR A 44 -4.66 -10.06 0.70
C TYR A 44 -5.84 -9.23 1.23
N ASP A 45 -6.54 -9.72 2.26
CA ASP A 45 -7.66 -9.01 2.86
C ASP A 45 -7.23 -7.69 3.51
N GLN A 46 -6.04 -7.67 4.15
CA GLN A 46 -5.46 -6.44 4.68
C GLN A 46 -5.18 -5.41 3.58
N VAL A 47 -4.52 -5.83 2.48
CA VAL A 47 -4.24 -4.94 1.34
C VAL A 47 -5.53 -4.41 0.72
N ARG A 48 -6.54 -5.26 0.58
CA ARG A 48 -7.86 -4.88 0.05
C ARG A 48 -8.54 -3.83 0.95
N ALA A 49 -8.50 -4.03 2.27
CA ALA A 49 -9.06 -3.08 3.23
C ALA A 49 -8.35 -1.72 3.18
N ILE A 50 -7.02 -1.72 3.10
CA ILE A 50 -6.22 -0.49 2.95
C ILE A 50 -6.60 0.22 1.64
N ASN A 51 -6.64 -0.50 0.52
CA ASN A 51 -7.00 0.09 -0.78
C ASN A 51 -8.40 0.72 -0.75
N LYS A 52 -9.38 0.05 -0.12
CA LYS A 52 -10.72 0.61 0.06
C LYS A 52 -10.69 1.89 0.90
N ALA A 53 -10.00 1.89 2.04
CA ALA A 53 -9.90 3.05 2.91
C ALA A 53 -9.23 4.24 2.21
N VAL A 54 -8.18 4.00 1.43
CA VAL A 54 -7.52 5.02 0.60
C VAL A 54 -8.50 5.59 -0.43
N LEU A 55 -9.22 4.74 -1.16
CA LEU A 55 -10.21 5.20 -2.14
C LEU A 55 -11.35 6.01 -1.49
N ASP A 56 -11.87 5.57 -0.35
CA ASP A 56 -12.92 6.27 0.38
C ASP A 56 -12.41 7.62 0.90
N ARG A 57 -11.17 7.69 1.39
CA ARG A 57 -10.53 8.96 1.78
C ARG A 57 -10.32 9.88 0.58
N MET A 58 -9.88 9.36 -0.55
CA MET A 58 -9.72 10.16 -1.79
C MET A 58 -11.06 10.72 -2.29
N LYS A 59 -12.16 9.96 -2.17
CA LYS A 59 -13.51 10.47 -2.48
C LYS A 59 -13.91 11.61 -1.55
N GLN A 60 -13.72 11.44 -0.24
CA GLN A 60 -13.99 12.51 0.73
C GLN A 60 -13.19 13.78 0.43
N LEU A 61 -11.94 13.66 -0.03
CA LEU A 61 -11.11 14.80 -0.37
C LEU A 61 -11.50 15.48 -1.69
N ARG A 62 -12.05 14.73 -2.65
CA ARG A 62 -12.50 15.26 -3.94
C ARG A 62 -13.64 16.26 -3.78
N ASP A 63 -14.57 15.94 -2.90
CA ASP A 63 -15.77 16.75 -2.65
C ASP A 63 -15.50 17.91 -1.67
N LYS A 64 -14.34 17.89 -1.00
CA LYS A 64 -13.92 18.99 -0.13
C LYS A 64 -13.38 20.16 -0.93
N ASP A 65 -13.73 21.35 -0.47
CA ASP A 65 -13.09 22.56 -0.98
C ASP A 65 -11.68 22.71 -0.40
N PHE A 66 -10.74 23.28 -1.15
CA PHE A 66 -9.36 23.40 -0.64
C PHE A 66 -9.30 24.28 0.62
N SER A 67 -10.33 25.10 0.90
CA SER A 67 -10.43 25.85 2.14
C SER A 67 -10.54 24.97 3.40
N GLU A 68 -10.92 23.70 3.28
CA GLU A 68 -11.14 22.79 4.42
C GLU A 68 -9.92 21.94 4.80
N VAL A 69 -8.81 22.00 4.07
CA VAL A 69 -7.61 21.24 4.41
C VAL A 69 -6.80 21.95 5.50
N ASN A 70 -6.11 21.18 6.35
CA ASN A 70 -5.43 21.71 7.54
C ASN A 70 -3.90 21.73 7.43
N ASN A 71 -3.33 21.07 6.43
CA ASN A 71 -1.88 20.97 6.26
C ASN A 71 -1.49 20.69 4.80
N TRP A 72 -0.20 20.81 4.50
CA TRP A 72 0.38 20.55 3.19
C TRP A 72 0.06 19.15 2.65
N THR A 73 0.10 18.12 3.49
CA THR A 73 -0.18 16.74 3.09
C THR A 73 -1.63 16.58 2.62
N GLU A 74 -2.59 17.14 3.36
CA GLU A 74 -4.00 17.15 2.97
C GLU A 74 -4.24 17.97 1.70
N LEU A 75 -3.53 19.10 1.54
CA LEU A 75 -3.61 19.92 0.33
C LEU A 75 -3.17 19.14 -0.92
N TYR A 76 -2.02 18.48 -0.87
CA TYR A 76 -1.52 17.68 -2.00
C TYR A 76 -2.45 16.49 -2.30
N ALA A 77 -3.00 15.86 -1.28
CA ALA A 77 -3.97 14.78 -1.46
C ALA A 77 -5.27 15.29 -2.12
N ALA A 78 -5.75 16.48 -1.73
CA ALA A 78 -6.91 17.11 -2.36
C ALA A 78 -6.65 17.43 -3.84
N ILE A 79 -5.47 17.95 -4.18
CA ILE A 79 -5.06 18.24 -5.56
C ILE A 79 -5.04 16.95 -6.40
N ALA A 80 -4.37 15.90 -5.90
CA ALA A 80 -4.32 14.61 -6.57
C ALA A 80 -5.72 13.99 -6.78
N SER A 81 -6.66 14.22 -5.85
CA SER A 81 -8.02 13.70 -5.96
C SER A 81 -8.89 14.39 -7.02
N ARG A 82 -8.56 15.64 -7.39
CA ARG A 82 -9.27 16.41 -8.43
C ARG A 82 -8.75 16.13 -9.83
N GLY A 83 -7.50 15.71 -9.96
CA GLY A 83 -6.87 15.45 -11.26
C GLY A 83 -6.39 16.74 -11.93
N GLU A 84 -7.02 17.12 -13.03
CA GLU A 84 -6.66 18.35 -13.74
C GLU A 84 -7.30 19.59 -13.10
N LEU A 85 -6.52 20.67 -13.04
CA LEU A 85 -6.93 21.93 -12.44
C LEU A 85 -6.62 23.09 -13.38
N GLU A 86 -7.61 23.97 -13.56
CA GLU A 86 -7.41 25.20 -14.32
C GLU A 86 -6.63 26.21 -13.47
N MET A 87 -5.46 26.62 -13.96
CA MET A 87 -4.58 27.59 -13.34
C MET A 87 -4.18 28.67 -14.35
N ALA A 88 -4.52 29.93 -14.04
CA ALA A 88 -4.17 31.08 -14.88
C ALA A 88 -4.55 30.94 -16.37
N GLY A 89 -5.63 30.20 -16.67
CA GLY A 89 -6.13 29.98 -18.03
C GLY A 89 -5.56 28.73 -18.73
N GLU A 90 -4.73 27.93 -18.04
CA GLU A 90 -4.20 26.67 -18.55
C GLU A 90 -4.71 25.49 -17.70
N MET A 91 -5.06 24.37 -18.34
CA MET A 91 -5.36 23.12 -17.64
C MET A 91 -4.06 22.39 -17.33
N LEU A 92 -3.79 22.19 -16.04
CA LEU A 92 -2.57 21.55 -15.56
C LEU A 92 -2.91 20.24 -14.84
N SER A 93 -2.04 19.24 -14.98
CA SER A 93 -2.14 18.01 -14.21
C SER A 93 -1.88 18.24 -12.72
N ASP A 94 -2.39 17.35 -11.88
CA ASP A 94 -2.14 17.33 -10.43
C ASP A 94 -0.64 17.46 -10.09
N LYS A 95 0.22 16.72 -10.80
CA LYS A 95 1.68 16.75 -10.60
C LYS A 95 2.29 18.11 -10.94
N GLU A 96 1.78 18.80 -11.96
CA GLU A 96 2.25 20.13 -12.33
C GLU A 96 1.79 21.18 -11.32
N VAL A 97 0.55 21.06 -10.83
CA VAL A 97 0.03 21.92 -9.77
C VAL A 97 0.86 21.78 -8.51
N VAL A 98 1.17 20.55 -8.08
CA VAL A 98 2.03 20.29 -6.92
C VAL A 98 3.40 20.96 -7.09
N LYS A 99 4.04 20.82 -8.25
CA LYS A 99 5.32 21.49 -8.54
C LYS A 99 5.25 23.01 -8.46
N ILE A 100 4.14 23.61 -8.91
CA ILE A 100 3.94 25.06 -8.81
C ILE A 100 3.81 25.47 -7.34
N ILE A 101 3.03 24.73 -6.55
CA ILE A 101 2.86 25.00 -5.12
C ILE A 101 4.18 24.84 -4.37
N ASP A 102 4.98 23.82 -4.68
CA ASP A 102 6.30 23.65 -4.08
C ASP A 102 7.22 24.83 -4.37
N LYS A 103 7.21 25.34 -5.59
CA LYS A 103 7.96 26.56 -5.96
C LYS A 103 7.43 27.82 -5.29
N ILE A 104 6.14 27.90 -5.02
CA ILE A 104 5.58 29.00 -4.22
C ILE A 104 6.06 28.89 -2.77
N ARG A 105 6.05 27.68 -2.22
CA ARG A 105 6.50 27.39 -0.86
C ARG A 105 7.98 27.65 -0.66
N SER A 106 8.82 27.42 -1.65
CA SER A 106 10.24 27.79 -1.61
C SER A 106 10.50 29.28 -1.86
N GLY A 107 9.49 30.06 -2.26
CA GLY A 107 9.62 31.48 -2.60
C GLY A 107 10.08 31.74 -4.04
N ASP A 108 10.27 30.71 -4.86
CA ASP A 108 10.72 30.83 -6.26
C ASP A 108 9.61 31.33 -7.20
N LEU A 109 8.35 31.16 -6.81
CA LEU A 109 7.19 31.64 -7.58
C LEU A 109 6.24 32.46 -6.70
N PRO A 110 5.60 33.51 -7.26
CA PRO A 110 4.64 34.29 -6.51
C PRO A 110 3.28 33.58 -6.43
N LEU A 111 2.59 33.74 -5.30
CA LEU A 111 1.26 33.19 -5.01
C LEU A 111 0.20 33.50 -6.09
N LYS A 112 0.35 34.59 -6.85
CA LYS A 112 -0.56 34.93 -7.95
C LYS A 112 -0.64 33.87 -9.07
N ARG A 113 0.32 32.95 -9.14
CA ARG A 113 0.36 31.86 -10.12
C ARG A 113 -0.71 30.78 -9.89
N ILE A 114 -1.24 30.65 -8.67
CA ILE A 114 -2.29 29.66 -8.35
C ILE A 114 -3.70 30.26 -8.43
N THR A 115 -4.69 29.47 -8.84
CA THR A 115 -6.08 29.94 -8.98
C THR A 115 -6.75 30.20 -7.62
N ARG A 116 -7.74 31.09 -7.61
CA ARG A 116 -8.65 31.25 -6.46
C ARG A 116 -9.76 30.19 -6.44
N THR A 117 -9.94 29.44 -7.52
CA THR A 117 -10.99 28.42 -7.64
C THR A 117 -10.90 27.41 -6.51
N GLY A 118 -12.04 27.17 -5.86
CA GLY A 118 -12.15 26.26 -4.74
C GLY A 118 -11.29 26.61 -3.52
N GLY A 119 -10.95 27.89 -3.33
CA GLY A 119 -10.18 28.33 -2.16
C GLY A 119 -8.69 27.98 -2.18
N LEU A 120 -8.16 27.41 -3.27
CA LEU A 120 -6.76 26.95 -3.34
C LEU A 120 -5.77 28.05 -2.95
N ARG A 121 -5.86 29.23 -3.56
CA ARG A 121 -4.96 30.34 -3.25
C ARG A 121 -5.00 30.76 -1.79
N GLY A 122 -6.19 30.90 -1.23
CA GLY A 122 -6.35 31.32 0.17
C GLY A 122 -5.75 30.30 1.13
N LYS A 123 -5.95 29.00 0.86
CA LYS A 123 -5.36 27.97 1.70
C LYS A 123 -3.84 27.90 1.60
N VAL A 124 -3.27 28.06 0.41
CA VAL A 124 -1.80 28.12 0.28
C VAL A 124 -1.25 29.35 1.02
N GLU A 125 -1.94 30.49 0.97
CA GLU A 125 -1.55 31.68 1.72
C GLU A 125 -1.55 31.46 3.23
N GLU A 126 -2.60 30.81 3.75
CA GLU A 126 -2.72 30.42 5.16
C GLU A 126 -1.57 29.48 5.59
N LEU A 127 -1.32 28.41 4.82
CA LEU A 127 -0.28 27.43 5.14
C LEU A 127 1.16 27.97 5.02
N LEU A 128 1.37 29.09 4.33
CA LEU A 128 2.66 29.79 4.28
C LEU A 128 2.87 30.73 5.47
N ALA A 129 1.80 31.12 6.16
CA ALA A 129 1.85 32.00 7.32
C ALA A 129 2.04 31.22 8.64
N ASP A 130 1.77 29.92 8.64
CA ASP A 130 2.03 28.95 9.73
C ASP A 130 3.52 28.55 9.82
#